data_AF-A0A7C5TXM7-F1
#
_entry.id   AF-A0A7C5TXM7-F1
#
_cell.length_a   1.000
_cell.length_b   1.000
_cell.length_c   1.000
_cell.angle_alpha   90.00
_cell.angle_beta   90.00
_cell.angle_gamma   90.00
#
_symmetry.space_group_name_H-M   'P 1'
#
loop_
_entity.id
_entity.type
_entity.pdbx_description
1 polymer ?
#
loop_
_entity_poly.entity_id
_entity_poly.type
_entity_poly.pdbx_seq_one_letter_code
_entity_poly.pdbx_strand_id
1 'polypeptide(L)'
;MYKVSQEIFAKYDDLVSVLRDFVDNVEEMYIALEDLRMSGGNTLYILLSSASKDLFTPIIMFLILNPYTEDVYGLGLMIPVNFCRKDLDMSLDEINKTAEKIGGMIMSFHECSIIIKEPEPGKDLRQLFYEIIDKIYNVKYDGMLKIIDYSNDLVSEIEDIYPQV
;
A
#
# COMPACT_ATOMS: atom_id res chain seq x y z
N MET A 1 18.63 13.55 12.77
CA MET A 1 19.12 12.34 12.09
C MET A 1 18.20 11.21 12.50
N TYR A 2 17.09 11.02 11.77
CA TYR A 2 16.09 10.00 12.10
C TYR A 2 16.68 8.63 11.75
N LYS A 3 16.95 7.80 12.77
CA LYS A 3 17.19 6.38 12.58
C LYS A 3 15.83 5.75 12.28
N VAL A 4 15.45 5.75 11.01
CA VAL A 4 14.22 5.12 10.52
C VAL A 4 14.47 3.60 10.48
N SER A 5 13.79 2.88 11.38
CA SER A 5 13.24 1.52 11.22
C SER A 5 14.07 0.46 10.45
N GLN A 6 15.36 0.30 10.74
CA GLN A 6 16.27 -0.58 10.02
C GLN A 6 16.01 -2.11 10.09
N GLU A 7 14.89 -2.58 10.64
CA GLU A 7 14.59 -4.01 10.71
C GLU A 7 13.11 -4.28 10.42
N ILE A 8 12.67 -3.97 9.21
CA ILE A 8 11.46 -4.60 8.66
C ILE A 8 11.84 -5.42 7.42
N PHE A 9 12.59 -4.85 6.48
CA PHE A 9 13.23 -5.56 5.37
C PHE A 9 14.53 -4.87 4.99
N ALA A 10 15.66 -5.59 4.93
CA ALA A 10 16.94 -5.02 4.49
C ALA A 10 17.05 -5.04 2.96
N LYS A 11 16.48 -6.07 2.32
CA LYS A 11 16.48 -6.26 0.87
C LYS A 11 15.06 -6.45 0.33
N TYR A 12 14.85 -6.13 -0.94
CA TYR A 12 13.54 -6.39 -1.56
C TYR A 12 13.22 -7.89 -1.60
N ASP A 13 14.21 -8.79 -1.67
CA ASP A 13 13.97 -10.24 -1.66
C ASP A 13 13.34 -10.71 -0.35
N ASP A 14 13.74 -10.13 0.78
CA ASP A 14 13.13 -10.42 2.09
C ASP A 14 11.66 -9.99 2.10
N LEU A 15 11.38 -8.80 1.55
CA LEU A 15 10.02 -8.29 1.41
C LEU A 15 9.18 -9.21 0.51
N VAL A 16 9.69 -9.55 -0.68
CA VAL A 16 9.00 -10.42 -1.64
C VAL A 16 8.74 -11.81 -1.04
N SER A 17 9.68 -12.34 -0.26
CA SER A 17 9.49 -13.61 0.46
C SER A 17 8.33 -13.54 1.45
N VAL A 18 8.17 -12.45 2.19
CA VAL A 18 7.05 -12.29 3.13
C VAL A 18 5.72 -12.09 2.38
N LEU A 19 5.72 -11.29 1.31
CA LEU A 19 4.52 -11.08 0.49
C LEU A 19 4.03 -12.38 -0.16
N ARG A 20 4.94 -13.29 -0.54
CA ARG A 20 4.62 -14.58 -1.17
C ARG A 20 3.64 -15.42 -0.35
N ASP A 21 3.63 -15.25 0.96
CA ASP A 21 2.75 -16.04 1.82
C ASP A 21 1.28 -15.55 1.79
N PHE A 22 1.01 -14.33 1.30
CA PHE A 22 -0.34 -13.73 1.30
C PHE A 22 -0.72 -12.90 0.06
N VAL A 23 0.11 -12.90 -0.98
CA VAL A 23 -0.15 -12.24 -2.28
C VAL A 23 -0.09 -13.28 -3.39
N ASP A 24 -1.19 -13.49 -4.11
CA ASP A 24 -1.37 -14.59 -5.07
C ASP A 24 -0.45 -14.51 -6.30
N ASN A 25 -0.15 -13.30 -6.77
CA ASN A 25 0.68 -13.03 -7.94
C ASN A 25 1.93 -12.23 -7.57
N VAL A 26 2.60 -12.63 -6.49
CA VAL A 26 3.78 -11.91 -5.98
C VAL A 26 4.90 -11.72 -7.01
N GLU A 27 4.99 -12.56 -8.04
CA GLU A 27 5.99 -12.46 -9.11
C GLU A 27 5.88 -11.14 -9.90
N GLU A 28 4.72 -10.48 -9.92
CA GLU A 28 4.56 -9.12 -10.48
C GLU A 28 5.47 -8.08 -9.80
N MET A 29 5.85 -8.32 -8.53
CA MET A 29 6.81 -7.46 -7.83
C MET A 29 8.16 -7.43 -8.53
N TYR A 30 8.63 -8.56 -9.07
CA TYR A 30 9.94 -8.60 -9.74
C TYR A 30 9.93 -7.80 -11.04
N ILE A 31 8.81 -7.82 -11.76
CA ILE A 31 8.62 -7.01 -12.97
C ILE A 31 8.64 -5.52 -12.59
N ALA A 32 7.87 -5.14 -11.57
CA ALA A 32 7.81 -3.76 -11.08
C ALA A 32 9.18 -3.23 -10.60
N LEU A 33 9.94 -4.05 -9.88
CA LEU A 33 11.29 -3.73 -9.42
C LEU A 33 12.29 -3.60 -10.58
N GLU A 34 12.18 -4.44 -11.61
CA GLU A 34 13.00 -4.34 -12.81
C GLU A 34 12.72 -3.05 -13.58
N ASP A 35 11.45 -2.68 -13.76
CA ASP A 35 11.04 -1.43 -14.40
C ASP A 35 11.52 -0.19 -13.62
N LEU A 36 11.41 -0.21 -12.29
CA LEU A 36 11.97 0.83 -11.43
C LEU A 36 13.49 0.95 -11.64
N ARG A 37 14.21 -0.18 -11.71
CA ARG A 37 15.65 -0.19 -11.97
C ARG A 37 15.99 0.39 -13.34
N MET A 38 15.24 0.04 -14.38
CA MET A 38 15.44 0.55 -15.73
C MET A 38 15.16 2.06 -15.84
N SER A 39 14.17 2.56 -15.11
CA SER A 39 13.83 3.99 -15.08
C SER A 39 14.76 4.82 -14.17
N GLY A 40 15.53 4.17 -13.30
CA GLY A 40 16.37 4.84 -12.30
C GLY A 40 15.60 5.51 -11.17
N GLY A 41 14.34 5.12 -10.97
CA GLY A 41 13.50 5.60 -9.86
C GLY A 41 13.95 5.06 -8.51
N ASN A 42 13.43 5.64 -7.43
CA ASN A 42 13.72 5.22 -6.05
C ASN A 42 12.46 4.98 -5.22
N THR A 43 11.29 5.13 -5.83
CA THR A 43 10.00 4.96 -5.18
C THR A 43 9.11 4.14 -6.09
N LEU A 44 8.48 3.11 -5.52
CA LEU A 44 7.57 2.21 -6.22
C LEU A 44 6.24 2.16 -5.47
N TYR A 45 5.17 2.40 -6.19
CA TYR A 45 3.80 2.29 -5.70
C TYR A 45 3.20 1.02 -6.29
N ILE A 46 2.68 0.15 -5.43
CA ILE A 46 2.09 -1.13 -5.80
C ILE A 46 0.63 -1.10 -5.37
N LEU A 47 -0.27 -1.25 -6.33
CA LEU A 47 -1.69 -1.37 -6.06
C LEU A 47 -2.04 -2.82 -5.69
N LEU A 48 -2.49 -3.02 -4.46
CA LEU A 48 -2.96 -4.30 -3.95
C LEU A 48 -4.47 -4.26 -3.79
N SER A 49 -5.16 -5.31 -4.19
CA SER A 49 -6.57 -5.53 -3.86
C SER A 49 -6.76 -6.89 -3.21
N SER A 50 -7.85 -7.07 -2.47
CA SER A 50 -8.35 -8.42 -2.18
C SER A 50 -8.52 -9.20 -3.50
N ALA A 51 -8.09 -10.46 -3.53
CA ALA A 51 -8.35 -11.37 -4.65
C ALA A 51 -9.83 -11.79 -4.74
N SER A 52 -10.64 -11.46 -3.74
CA SER A 52 -12.08 -11.74 -3.75
C SER A 52 -12.81 -10.77 -4.66
N LYS A 53 -13.56 -11.29 -5.63
CA LYS A 53 -14.39 -10.50 -6.56
C LYS A 53 -15.49 -9.71 -5.85
N ASP A 54 -15.87 -10.12 -4.65
CA ASP A 54 -16.95 -9.51 -3.89
C ASP A 54 -16.50 -8.31 -3.03
N LEU A 55 -15.18 -8.06 -2.94
CA LEU A 55 -14.63 -6.98 -2.12
C LEU A 55 -13.37 -6.38 -2.77
N PHE A 56 -13.54 -5.32 -3.57
CA PHE A 56 -12.41 -4.57 -4.12
C PHE A 56 -11.86 -3.61 -3.05
N THR A 57 -10.69 -3.93 -2.49
CA THR A 57 -10.05 -3.15 -1.41
C THR A 57 -8.68 -2.64 -1.83
N PRO A 58 -8.60 -1.65 -2.73
CA PRO A 58 -7.34 -1.11 -3.18
C PRO A 58 -6.60 -0.45 -2.01
N ILE A 59 -5.43 -0.99 -1.72
CA ILE A 59 -4.43 -0.48 -0.81
C ILE A 59 -3.17 -0.28 -1.64
N ILE A 60 -2.60 0.91 -1.60
CA ILE A 60 -1.35 1.21 -2.28
C ILE A 60 -0.23 0.96 -1.28
N MET A 61 0.63 -0.01 -1.55
CA MET A 61 1.88 -0.18 -0.83
C MET A 61 2.93 0.69 -1.52
N PHE A 62 3.55 1.63 -0.81
CA PHE A 62 4.67 2.40 -1.34
C PHE A 62 5.99 1.92 -0.72
N LEU A 63 7.01 1.84 -1.56
CA LEU A 63 8.35 1.42 -1.23
C LEU A 63 9.32 2.52 -1.58
N ILE A 64 10.20 2.88 -0.66
CA ILE A 64 11.36 3.72 -0.92
C ILE A 64 12.56 2.79 -0.92
N LEU A 65 13.27 2.68 -2.04
CA LEU A 65 14.33 1.70 -2.21
C LEU A 65 15.43 2.18 -3.15
N ASN A 66 16.60 1.54 -3.08
CA ASN A 66 17.64 1.69 -4.09
C ASN A 66 17.56 0.52 -5.07
N PRO A 67 17.19 0.74 -6.34
CA PRO A 67 16.99 -0.37 -7.28
C PRO A 67 18.30 -1.03 -7.74
N TYR A 68 19.46 -0.42 -7.48
CA TYR A 68 20.76 -0.96 -7.87
C TYR A 68 21.42 -1.76 -6.75
N THR A 69 21.23 -1.33 -5.50
CA THR A 69 21.76 -2.05 -4.33
C THR A 69 20.71 -2.94 -3.67
N GLU A 70 19.46 -2.87 -4.12
CA GLU A 70 18.34 -3.69 -3.67
C GLU A 70 17.90 -3.41 -2.23
N ASP A 71 18.41 -2.32 -1.66
CA ASP A 71 18.13 -1.91 -0.28
C ASP A 71 16.74 -1.27 -0.19
N VAL A 72 15.95 -1.69 0.80
CA VAL A 72 14.66 -1.05 1.14
C VAL A 72 14.89 -0.05 2.27
N TYR A 73 14.57 1.22 2.02
CA TYR A 73 14.72 2.32 2.98
C TYR A 73 13.42 2.70 3.67
N GLY A 74 12.28 2.40 3.05
CA GLY A 74 10.97 2.74 3.59
C GLY A 74 9.88 1.87 2.98
N LEU A 75 8.86 1.60 3.79
CA LEU A 75 7.66 0.88 3.42
C LEU A 75 6.49 1.55 4.14
N GLY A 76 5.42 1.81 3.41
CA GLY A 76 4.16 2.23 4.01
C GLY A 76 2.96 1.87 3.15
N LEU A 77 1.80 2.00 3.76
CA LEU A 77 0.52 1.70 3.15
C LEU A 77 -0.29 2.97 3.05
N MET A 78 -0.83 3.22 1.87
CA MET A 78 -1.73 4.31 1.55
C MET A 78 -3.10 3.72 1.24
N ILE A 79 -4.13 4.21 1.91
CA ILE A 79 -5.51 3.82 1.65
C ILE A 79 -6.25 5.05 1.10
N PRO A 80 -6.55 5.07 -0.21
CA PRO A 80 -7.38 6.12 -0.80
C PRO A 80 -8.81 6.07 -0.23
N VAL A 81 -9.33 7.23 0.16
CA VAL A 81 -10.70 7.41 0.69
C VAL A 81 -11.38 8.63 0.05
N ASN A 82 -12.71 8.76 0.21
CA ASN A 82 -13.53 9.88 -0.28
C ASN A 82 -13.50 10.12 -1.79
N PHE A 83 -13.03 11.29 -2.26
CA PHE A 83 -13.09 11.63 -3.68
C PHE A 83 -12.21 10.71 -4.54
N CYS A 84 -11.31 9.93 -3.94
CA CYS A 84 -10.63 8.81 -4.62
C CYS A 84 -11.51 7.57 -4.78
N ARG A 85 -12.61 7.43 -4.03
CA ARG A 85 -13.42 6.24 -3.89
C ARG A 85 -14.89 6.59 -3.71
N LYS A 86 -15.62 6.69 -4.82
CA LYS A 86 -17.07 6.97 -4.79
C LYS A 86 -17.88 5.89 -4.04
N ASP A 87 -17.37 4.67 -3.96
CA ASP A 87 -17.94 3.55 -3.20
C ASP A 87 -17.60 3.60 -1.70
N LEU A 88 -16.67 4.46 -1.30
CA LEU A 88 -16.24 4.66 0.08
C LEU A 88 -16.39 6.14 0.48
N ASP A 89 -17.59 6.67 0.29
CA ASP A 89 -17.97 8.04 0.65
C ASP A 89 -18.06 8.17 2.18
N MET A 90 -16.95 8.53 2.81
CA MET A 90 -16.84 8.73 4.25
C MET A 90 -16.85 10.24 4.57
N SER A 91 -17.50 10.63 5.65
CA SER A 91 -17.29 11.99 6.19
C SER A 91 -15.86 12.16 6.71
N LEU A 92 -15.36 13.39 6.78
CA LEU A 92 -14.05 13.69 7.39
C LEU A 92 -13.94 13.14 8.83
N ASP A 93 -15.03 13.19 9.59
CA ASP A 93 -15.10 12.62 10.94
C ASP A 93 -14.92 11.09 10.95
N GLU A 94 -15.47 10.39 9.95
CA GLU A 94 -15.30 8.95 9.79
C GLU A 94 -13.88 8.61 9.35
N ILE A 95 -13.28 9.38 8.45
CA ILE A 95 -11.87 9.20 8.08
C ILE A 95 -10.98 9.39 9.31
N ASN A 96 -11.18 10.47 10.08
CA ASN A 96 -10.44 10.74 11.31
C ASN A 96 -10.53 9.56 12.28
N LYS A 97 -11.74 9.07 12.56
CA LYS A 97 -11.95 7.90 13.43
C LYS A 97 -11.27 6.65 12.89
N THR A 98 -11.31 6.42 11.58
CA THR A 98 -10.69 5.25 10.96
C THR A 98 -9.17 5.33 10.99
N ALA A 99 -8.59 6.49 10.68
CA ALA A 99 -7.15 6.73 10.79
C ALA A 99 -6.66 6.51 12.23
N GLU A 100 -7.38 7.05 13.22
CA GLU A 100 -7.08 6.80 14.65
C GLU A 100 -7.15 5.31 15.00
N LYS A 101 -8.19 4.59 14.55
CA LYS A 101 -8.35 3.14 14.82
C LYS A 101 -7.23 2.29 14.23
N ILE A 102 -6.72 2.64 13.05
CA ILE A 102 -5.61 1.92 12.42
C ILE A 102 -4.23 2.45 12.86
N GLY A 103 -4.19 3.51 13.67
CA GLY A 103 -2.95 4.18 14.07
C GLY A 103 -2.21 4.80 12.89
N GLY A 104 -2.96 5.34 11.92
CA GLY A 104 -2.47 5.99 10.71
C GLY A 104 -2.62 7.51 10.76
N MET A 105 -2.07 8.19 9.76
CA MET A 105 -2.16 9.63 9.56
C MET A 105 -3.01 9.94 8.33
N ILE A 106 -3.63 11.11 8.29
CA ILE A 106 -4.41 11.55 7.13
C ILE A 106 -3.61 12.57 6.34
N MET A 107 -3.57 12.38 5.03
CA MET A 107 -3.01 13.30 4.07
C MET A 107 -4.10 13.68 3.07
N SER A 108 -4.26 14.98 2.82
CA SER A 108 -5.05 15.47 1.70
C SER A 108 -4.17 15.59 0.45
N PHE A 109 -4.63 15.07 -0.67
CA PHE A 109 -3.95 15.10 -1.95
C PHE A 109 -4.95 15.55 -3.02
N HIS A 110 -4.84 16.77 -3.56
CA HIS A 110 -5.90 17.38 -4.36
C HIS A 110 -7.28 17.31 -3.67
N GLU A 111 -8.30 16.76 -4.33
CA GLU A 111 -9.63 16.50 -3.75
C GLU A 111 -9.67 15.19 -2.95
N CYS A 112 -8.66 14.35 -3.13
CA CYS A 112 -8.48 13.05 -2.52
C CYS A 112 -8.05 13.15 -1.04
N SER A 113 -8.52 12.20 -0.23
CA SER A 113 -8.00 11.99 1.12
C SER A 113 -7.38 10.60 1.18
N ILE A 114 -6.24 10.48 1.84
CA ILE A 114 -5.46 9.25 1.91
C ILE A 114 -5.11 9.01 3.37
N ILE A 115 -5.36 7.80 3.86
CA ILE A 115 -4.85 7.37 5.15
C ILE A 115 -3.50 6.69 4.92
N ILE A 116 -2.46 7.12 5.62
CA ILE A 116 -1.12 6.57 5.55
C ILE A 116 -0.82 5.80 6.83
N LYS A 117 -0.34 4.56 6.70
CA LYS A 117 0.09 3.72 7.81
C LYS A 117 1.44 3.08 7.50
N GLU A 118 2.42 3.40 8.32
CA GLU A 118 3.71 2.70 8.32
C GLU A 118 3.63 1.42 9.16
N PRO A 119 4.31 0.33 8.75
CA PRO A 119 4.46 -0.85 9.57
C PRO A 119 5.20 -0.54 10.86
N GLU A 120 4.72 -1.11 11.96
CA GLU A 120 5.40 -0.99 13.24
C GLU A 120 6.51 -2.04 13.35
N PRO A 121 7.65 -1.72 13.98
CA PRO A 121 8.72 -2.69 14.19
C PRO A 121 8.20 -3.94 14.91
N GLY A 122 8.51 -5.12 14.35
CA GLY A 122 8.13 -6.42 14.92
C GLY A 122 6.68 -6.84 14.71
N LYS A 123 5.86 -6.05 13.99
CA LYS A 123 4.52 -6.50 13.57
C LYS A 123 4.57 -7.23 12.24
N ASP A 124 3.75 -8.27 12.14
CA ASP A 124 3.56 -9.04 10.91
C ASP A 124 2.88 -8.19 9.83
N LEU A 125 3.47 -8.18 8.62
CA LEU A 125 2.99 -7.35 7.52
C LEU A 125 1.60 -7.80 7.03
N ARG A 126 1.33 -9.11 6.97
CA ARG A 126 0.01 -9.64 6.60
C ARG A 126 -1.05 -9.17 7.59
N GLN A 127 -0.76 -9.27 8.89
CA GLN A 127 -1.65 -8.80 9.93
C GLN A 127 -1.96 -7.31 9.77
N LEU A 128 -0.97 -6.48 9.42
CA LEU A 128 -1.20 -5.06 9.15
C LEU A 128 -2.19 -4.84 8.00
N PHE A 129 -2.00 -5.52 6.86
CA PHE A 129 -2.91 -5.43 5.72
C PHE A 129 -4.33 -5.86 6.11
N TYR A 130 -4.46 -6.99 6.81
CA TYR A 130 -5.76 -7.52 7.20
C TYR A 130 -6.45 -6.61 8.21
N GLU A 131 -5.73 -6.07 9.20
CA GLU A 131 -6.29 -5.10 10.15
C GLU A 131 -6.80 -3.84 9.48
N ILE A 132 -6.09 -3.34 8.46
CA ILE A 132 -6.52 -2.19 7.66
C ILE A 132 -7.81 -2.53 6.92
N ILE A 133 -7.85 -3.67 6.22
CA ILE A 133 -9.04 -4.11 5.48
C ILE A 133 -10.23 -4.28 6.43
N ASP A 134 -10.04 -4.99 7.54
CA ASP A 134 -11.07 -5.25 8.53
C ASP A 134 -11.68 -3.97 9.08
N LYS A 135 -10.84 -3.00 9.45
CA LYS A 135 -11.27 -1.73 10.06
C LYS A 135 -11.94 -0.79 9.07
N ILE A 136 -11.46 -0.75 7.82
CA ILE A 136 -11.99 0.16 6.79
C ILE A 136 -13.28 -0.39 6.19
N TYR A 137 -13.31 -1.67 5.86
CA TYR A 137 -14.44 -2.30 5.19
C TYR A 137 -15.43 -2.96 6.16
N ASN A 138 -15.13 -2.94 7.47
CA ASN A 138 -15.95 -3.55 8.51
C ASN A 138 -16.28 -5.02 8.21
N VAL A 139 -15.26 -5.74 7.73
CA VAL A 139 -15.30 -7.18 7.43
C VAL A 139 -14.28 -7.91 8.30
N LYS A 140 -14.29 -9.24 8.25
CA LYS A 140 -13.18 -10.07 8.72
C LYS A 140 -12.54 -10.72 7.50
N TYR A 141 -11.41 -10.20 7.08
CA TYR A 141 -10.68 -10.62 5.92
C TYR A 141 -9.61 -11.65 6.29
N ASP A 142 -9.64 -12.79 5.61
CA ASP A 142 -8.68 -13.89 5.75
C ASP A 142 -8.16 -14.40 4.39
N GLY A 143 -8.42 -13.62 3.33
CA GLY A 143 -8.09 -13.98 1.95
C GLY A 143 -6.69 -13.56 1.50
N MET A 144 -6.34 -13.93 0.27
CA MET A 144 -5.11 -13.51 -0.39
C MET A 144 -5.29 -12.17 -1.09
N LEU A 145 -4.24 -11.35 -1.07
CA LEU A 145 -4.16 -10.13 -1.85
C LEU A 145 -3.69 -10.44 -3.28
N LYS A 146 -3.89 -9.48 -4.17
CA LYS A 146 -3.42 -9.52 -5.55
C LYS A 146 -2.85 -8.17 -5.93
N ILE A 147 -1.69 -8.16 -6.58
CA ILE A 147 -1.13 -6.99 -7.26
C ILE A 147 -1.95 -6.75 -8.52
N ILE A 148 -2.51 -5.54 -8.62
CA ILE A 148 -3.37 -5.13 -9.73
C ILE A 148 -2.58 -4.27 -10.72
N ASP A 149 -1.76 -3.37 -10.20
CA ASP A 149 -0.95 -2.44 -10.99
C ASP A 149 0.27 -1.95 -10.19
N TYR A 150 1.18 -1.25 -10.87
CA TYR A 150 2.31 -0.57 -10.25
C TYR A 150 2.80 0.65 -11.05
N SER A 151 3.38 1.61 -10.34
CA SER A 151 3.97 2.80 -10.94
C SER A 151 5.10 3.38 -10.11
N ASN A 152 5.91 4.20 -10.78
CA ASN A 152 6.95 5.02 -10.15
C ASN A 152 6.43 6.45 -9.86
N ASP A 153 5.18 6.75 -10.23
CA ASP A 153 4.49 8.01 -9.98
C ASP A 153 3.16 7.76 -9.27
N LEU A 154 3.02 8.30 -8.05
CA LEU A 154 1.80 8.20 -7.23
C LEU A 154 0.60 8.84 -7.92
N VAL A 155 0.82 9.91 -8.70
CA VAL A 155 -0.26 10.63 -9.36
C VAL A 155 -0.91 9.74 -10.42
N SER A 156 -0.10 9.06 -11.23
CA SER A 156 -0.59 8.12 -12.23
C SER A 156 -1.37 6.97 -11.60
N GLU A 157 -0.92 6.39 -10.48
CA GLU A 157 -1.68 5.34 -9.79
C GLU A 157 -3.04 5.82 -9.30
N ILE A 158 -3.08 6.98 -8.63
CA ILE A 158 -4.35 7.48 -8.09
C ILE A 158 -5.30 7.89 -9.23
N GLU A 159 -4.79 8.40 -10.35
CA GLU A 159 -5.59 8.78 -11.52
C GLU A 159 -6.04 7.57 -12.36
N ASP A 160 -5.20 6.53 -12.52
CA ASP A 160 -5.49 5.34 -13.33
C ASP A 160 -6.48 4.39 -12.63
N ILE A 161 -6.44 4.30 -11.30
CA ILE A 161 -7.43 3.51 -10.55
C ILE A 161 -8.81 4.18 -10.57
N TYR A 162 -8.84 5.52 -10.66
CA TYR A 162 -10.07 6.30 -10.59
C TYR A 162 -10.07 7.37 -11.67
N PRO A 163 -10.44 7.02 -12.92
CA PRO A 163 -10.54 8.01 -13.97
C PRO A 163 -11.41 9.17 -13.49
N GLN A 164 -10.79 10.35 -13.43
CA GLN A 164 -11.49 11.62 -13.32
C GLN A 164 -12.60 11.62 -14.36
N VAL A 165 -13.82 11.91 -13.93
CA VAL A 165 -15.03 11.92 -14.78
C VAL A 165 -14.82 12.75 -16.04
#